data_AF-A0A7J6NBC5-F1
#
_entry.id   AF-A0A7J6NBC5-F1
#
_cell.length_a   1.000
_cell.length_b   1.000
_cell.length_c   1.000
_cell.angle_alpha   90.00
_cell.angle_beta   90.00
_cell.angle_gamma   90.00
#
_symmetry.space_group_name_H-M   'P 1'
#
loop_
_entity.id
_entity.type
_entity.pdbx_description
1 polymer ?
#
loop_
_entity_poly.entity_id
_entity_poly.type
_entity_poly.pdbx_seq_one_letter_code
_entity_poly.pdbx_strand_id
1 'polypeptide(L)'
;MKFGQYLHDHRVIAWRPYYMNYHRLKAILKDIVNNNTGNERFLEELKLDMVRVEEFYKMQEEEVVQEARSVDHDSKDDFSAFVQRVRDLENFAQLNSEGLRKIAKKYDKLVIRPGLLRTIEEGGGDASLMRDILREIQHCTFSQAADRLAAVLDYSTSYQKSRGAPLDVNRLVSSHQRTASVHVGDFVERYAAEEEKPREREMKVKTILRYFKAIVFFAMVYVGCLVCWILKVGSPLLDGRSYVSVAVTCTALALLIMQYPADGVMMGSTLALTLTGVLDNKEAWDGFSNDVVLSVAVLLIISAAVKNTGVVEYIFIDGGLLGHPKTLPMAMLRLFLPAVLLNICVSNTAVMGVLLPVVQKWSKDIGWDQALLLMPLSYILLISGVFAIFSTSSNLITQGLLVDGHYEPFENFAMAPLILPATAGAFLYIVVAVPLVFKDRMPKARALANGDGPDHRLLPKQESLLSSKKFVVSAQVTGLSLDGKTLAESGLYDLLDCPQDIVEIERLGERGRPSPDFILQPYDVLHIYCSADTVVKLQDDGRVGLLTRDSGELSTG
;
A
#
# COMPACT_ATOMS: atom_id res chain seq x y z
N MET A 1 10.65 -32.30 -11.75
CA MET A 1 10.57 -30.92 -12.31
C MET A 1 9.80 -30.02 -11.35
N LYS A 2 10.13 -28.73 -11.20
CA LYS A 2 9.31 -27.80 -10.39
C LYS A 2 8.01 -27.51 -11.16
N PHE A 3 6.85 -27.53 -10.49
CA PHE A 3 5.56 -27.35 -11.18
C PHE A 3 5.45 -26.04 -11.99
N GLY A 4 6.05 -24.94 -11.53
CA GLY A 4 6.07 -23.70 -12.32
C GLY A 4 6.78 -23.83 -13.67
N GLN A 5 7.83 -24.65 -13.75
CA GLN A 5 8.50 -24.96 -15.04
C GLN A 5 7.63 -25.89 -15.88
N TYR A 6 7.02 -26.90 -15.25
CA TYR A 6 6.10 -27.81 -15.95
C TYR A 6 4.91 -27.07 -16.57
N LEU A 7 4.29 -26.14 -15.84
CA LEU A 7 3.21 -25.27 -16.32
C LEU A 7 3.68 -24.38 -17.48
N HIS A 8 4.92 -23.89 -17.43
CA HIS A 8 5.50 -23.07 -18.49
C HIS A 8 5.67 -23.86 -19.79
N ASP A 9 6.14 -25.11 -19.69
CA ASP A 9 6.47 -25.95 -20.83
C ASP A 9 5.23 -26.58 -21.50
N HIS A 10 4.12 -26.72 -20.77
CA HIS A 10 2.92 -27.43 -21.23
C HIS A 10 1.69 -26.54 -21.45
N ARG A 11 1.80 -25.22 -21.18
CA ARG A 11 0.70 -24.27 -21.43
C ARG A 11 0.58 -23.92 -22.92
N VAL A 12 -0.66 -23.72 -23.36
CA VAL A 12 -0.95 -23.13 -24.66
C VAL A 12 -0.50 -21.66 -24.66
N ILE A 13 0.39 -21.29 -25.57
CA ILE A 13 1.01 -19.94 -25.61
C ILE A 13 -0.06 -18.86 -25.78
N ALA A 14 -1.07 -19.10 -26.62
CA ALA A 14 -2.16 -18.15 -26.88
C ALA A 14 -3.00 -17.88 -25.62
N TRP A 15 -3.16 -18.87 -24.74
CA TRP A 15 -4.01 -18.75 -23.54
C TRP A 15 -3.24 -18.39 -22.28
N ARG A 16 -1.96 -18.03 -22.43
CA ARG A 16 -1.06 -17.69 -21.32
C ARG A 16 -1.67 -16.74 -20.27
N PRO A 17 -2.40 -15.66 -20.63
CA PRO A 17 -3.01 -14.74 -19.66
C PRO A 17 -4.06 -15.38 -18.74
N TYR A 18 -4.66 -16.49 -19.17
CA TYR A 18 -5.83 -17.08 -18.50
C TYR A 18 -5.44 -18.23 -17.56
N TYR A 19 -4.19 -18.70 -17.59
CA TYR A 19 -3.67 -19.62 -16.57
C TYR A 19 -3.48 -18.91 -15.23
N MET A 20 -3.58 -19.66 -14.14
CA MET A 20 -3.24 -19.12 -12.81
C MET A 20 -1.78 -18.69 -12.70
N ASN A 21 -1.54 -17.57 -12.03
CA ASN A 21 -0.22 -17.01 -11.84
C ASN A 21 0.48 -17.67 -10.63
N TYR A 22 0.85 -18.94 -10.81
CA TYR A 22 1.48 -19.76 -9.77
C TYR A 22 2.76 -19.13 -9.20
N HIS A 23 3.52 -18.37 -10.00
CA HIS A 23 4.73 -17.69 -9.56
C HIS A 23 4.42 -16.53 -8.63
N ARG A 24 3.43 -15.70 -8.96
CA ARG A 24 2.99 -14.57 -8.14
C ARG A 24 2.41 -15.05 -6.81
N LEU A 25 1.49 -16.02 -6.83
CA LEU A 25 0.94 -16.61 -5.61
C LEU A 25 2.03 -17.19 -4.70
N LYS A 26 3.06 -17.82 -5.30
CA LYS A 26 4.20 -18.34 -4.56
C LYS A 26 5.10 -17.24 -3.97
N ALA A 27 5.23 -16.09 -4.63
CA ALA A 27 5.97 -14.94 -4.13
C ALA A 27 5.24 -14.34 -2.92
N ILE A 28 3.93 -14.13 -3.03
CA ILE A 28 3.10 -13.61 -1.92
C ILE A 28 3.19 -14.55 -0.71
N LEU A 29 3.13 -15.88 -0.90
CA LEU A 29 3.34 -16.85 0.17
C LEU A 29 4.70 -16.71 0.87
N LYS A 30 5.75 -16.37 0.13
CA LYS A 30 7.09 -16.16 0.70
C LYS A 30 7.11 -14.89 1.56
N ASP A 31 6.42 -13.85 1.12
CA ASP A 31 6.31 -12.58 1.84
C ASP A 31 5.50 -12.73 3.13
N ILE A 32 4.41 -13.52 3.11
CA ILE A 32 3.64 -13.88 4.31
C ILE A 32 4.55 -14.52 5.36
N VAL A 33 5.38 -15.49 4.97
CA VAL A 33 6.29 -16.19 5.89
C VAL A 33 7.37 -15.26 6.46
N ASN A 34 7.89 -14.33 5.66
CA ASN A 34 8.99 -13.47 6.08
C ASN A 34 8.54 -12.25 6.91
N ASN A 35 7.41 -11.64 6.54
CA ASN A 35 6.99 -10.34 7.05
C ASN A 35 5.70 -10.40 7.88
N ASN A 36 5.06 -11.58 7.97
CA ASN A 36 3.79 -11.79 8.67
C ASN A 36 2.67 -10.85 8.15
N THR A 37 2.74 -10.46 6.87
CA THR A 37 1.81 -9.56 6.17
C THR A 37 1.47 -10.12 4.78
N GLY A 38 0.26 -9.88 4.29
CA GLY A 38 -0.15 -10.26 2.92
C GLY A 38 -1.10 -11.45 2.77
N ASN A 39 -1.74 -11.91 3.84
CA ASN A 39 -2.69 -13.03 3.78
C ASN A 39 -3.94 -12.70 2.96
N GLU A 40 -4.56 -11.54 3.25
CA GLU A 40 -5.67 -10.97 2.45
C GLU A 40 -5.29 -10.85 0.97
N ARG A 41 -4.10 -10.28 0.70
CA ARG A 41 -3.58 -10.15 -0.67
C ARG A 41 -3.41 -11.50 -1.38
N PHE A 42 -3.01 -12.55 -0.68
CA PHE A 42 -2.91 -13.88 -1.27
C PHE A 42 -4.29 -14.45 -1.61
N LEU A 43 -5.25 -14.29 -0.70
CA LEU A 43 -6.63 -14.76 -0.88
C LEU A 43 -7.34 -14.02 -2.01
N GLU A 44 -7.18 -12.70 -2.10
CA GLU A 44 -7.69 -11.88 -3.21
C GLU A 44 -7.09 -12.30 -4.55
N GLU A 45 -5.77 -12.46 -4.63
CA GLU A 45 -5.11 -12.89 -5.87
C GLU A 45 -5.57 -14.29 -6.29
N LEU A 46 -5.76 -15.20 -5.32
CA LEU A 46 -6.26 -16.54 -5.58
C LEU A 46 -7.70 -16.52 -6.11
N LYS A 47 -8.57 -15.67 -5.54
CA LYS A 47 -9.95 -15.46 -6.02
C LYS A 47 -9.96 -14.99 -7.47
N LEU A 48 -9.17 -13.96 -7.79
CA LEU A 48 -9.07 -13.41 -9.14
C LEU A 48 -8.58 -14.47 -10.14
N ASP A 49 -7.57 -15.23 -9.77
CA ASP A 49 -7.04 -16.32 -10.59
C ASP A 49 -8.10 -17.41 -10.86
N MET A 50 -8.88 -17.79 -9.85
CA MET A 50 -9.92 -18.82 -9.99
C MET A 50 -11.09 -18.38 -10.89
N VAL A 51 -11.58 -17.15 -10.70
CA VAL A 51 -12.70 -16.64 -11.50
C VAL A 51 -12.29 -16.49 -12.97
N ARG A 52 -11.09 -15.95 -13.23
CA ARG A 52 -10.56 -15.82 -14.59
C ARG A 52 -10.48 -17.16 -15.32
N VAL A 53 -9.95 -18.19 -14.66
CA VAL A 53 -9.84 -19.54 -15.24
C VAL A 53 -11.22 -20.10 -15.57
N GLU A 54 -12.18 -19.94 -14.68
CA GLU A 54 -13.56 -20.44 -14.84
C GLU A 54 -14.29 -19.74 -15.99
N GLU A 55 -14.19 -18.40 -16.10
CA GLU A 55 -14.84 -17.63 -17.16
C GLU A 55 -14.22 -17.92 -18.54
N PHE A 56 -12.89 -17.94 -18.63
CA PHE A 56 -12.21 -18.27 -19.87
C PHE A 56 -12.51 -19.70 -20.34
N TYR A 57 -12.52 -20.66 -19.40
CA TYR A 57 -12.84 -22.05 -19.72
C TYR A 57 -14.26 -22.18 -20.28
N LYS A 58 -15.26 -21.53 -19.65
CA LYS A 58 -16.65 -21.57 -20.13
C LYS A 58 -16.80 -21.04 -21.55
N MET A 59 -16.16 -19.91 -21.84
CA MET A 59 -16.23 -19.29 -23.16
C MET A 59 -15.58 -20.20 -24.22
N GLN A 60 -14.38 -20.74 -23.94
CA GLN A 60 -13.74 -21.68 -24.87
C GLN A 60 -14.53 -23.00 -25.02
N GLU A 61 -15.17 -23.49 -23.96
CA GLU A 61 -16.05 -24.66 -24.02
C GLU A 61 -17.25 -24.39 -24.96
N GLU A 62 -17.86 -23.21 -24.89
CA GLU A 62 -18.94 -22.82 -25.80
C GLU A 62 -18.47 -22.72 -27.25
N GLU A 63 -17.31 -22.14 -27.52
CA GLU A 63 -16.73 -22.07 -28.86
C GLU A 63 -16.46 -23.47 -29.44
N VAL A 64 -15.84 -24.35 -28.65
CA VAL A 64 -15.55 -25.73 -29.05
C VAL A 64 -16.85 -26.50 -29.34
N VAL A 65 -17.91 -26.27 -28.55
CA VAL A 65 -19.23 -26.87 -28.78
C VAL A 65 -19.89 -26.32 -30.06
N GLN A 66 -19.68 -25.05 -30.39
CA GLN A 66 -20.17 -24.46 -31.65
C GLN A 66 -19.38 -24.98 -32.86
N GLU A 67 -18.05 -25.02 -32.76
CA GLU A 67 -17.16 -25.53 -33.80
C GLU A 67 -17.45 -27.01 -34.08
N ALA A 68 -17.73 -27.82 -33.06
CA ALA A 68 -18.18 -29.20 -33.21
C ALA A 68 -19.44 -29.37 -34.09
N ARG A 69 -20.26 -28.32 -34.25
CA ARG A 69 -21.46 -28.34 -35.11
C ARG A 69 -21.18 -27.91 -36.55
N SER A 70 -20.13 -27.13 -36.78
CA SER A 70 -19.83 -26.52 -38.08
C SER A 70 -18.58 -27.05 -38.76
N VAL A 71 -17.76 -27.86 -38.08
CA VAL A 71 -16.53 -28.45 -38.64
C VAL A 71 -16.84 -29.34 -39.83
N ASP A 72 -16.06 -29.18 -40.90
CA ASP A 72 -16.08 -30.10 -42.03
C ASP A 72 -15.40 -31.42 -41.64
N HIS A 73 -16.22 -32.46 -41.43
CA HIS A 73 -15.76 -33.79 -41.03
C HIS A 73 -15.09 -34.58 -42.16
N ASP A 74 -15.18 -34.12 -43.41
CA ASP A 74 -14.54 -34.75 -44.56
C ASP A 74 -13.12 -34.19 -44.79
N SER A 75 -12.85 -32.96 -44.32
CA SER A 75 -11.54 -32.34 -44.29
C SER A 75 -10.70 -32.88 -43.11
N LYS A 76 -9.68 -33.68 -43.42
CA LYS A 76 -8.77 -34.23 -42.39
C LYS A 76 -8.05 -33.15 -41.60
N ASP A 77 -7.70 -32.04 -42.26
CA ASP A 77 -6.95 -30.95 -41.66
C ASP A 77 -7.83 -30.19 -40.65
N ASP A 78 -9.05 -29.83 -41.04
CA ASP A 78 -9.98 -29.10 -40.17
C ASP A 78 -10.43 -29.94 -38.97
N PHE A 79 -10.71 -31.22 -39.18
CA PHE A 79 -11.05 -32.13 -38.07
C PHE A 79 -9.87 -32.35 -37.12
N SER A 80 -8.65 -32.45 -37.64
CA SER A 80 -7.45 -32.59 -36.79
C SER A 80 -7.18 -31.34 -35.96
N ALA A 81 -7.42 -30.15 -36.52
CA ALA A 81 -7.30 -28.87 -35.81
C ALA A 81 -8.35 -28.75 -34.70
N PHE A 82 -9.59 -29.17 -34.97
CA PHE A 82 -10.65 -29.23 -33.96
C PHE A 82 -10.29 -30.17 -32.80
N VAL A 83 -9.84 -31.39 -33.09
CA VAL A 83 -9.42 -32.35 -32.06
C VAL A 83 -8.26 -31.80 -31.23
N GLN A 84 -7.32 -31.10 -31.86
CA GLN A 84 -6.22 -30.46 -31.15
C GLN A 84 -6.72 -29.36 -30.21
N ARG A 85 -7.66 -28.52 -30.65
CA ARG A 85 -8.28 -27.47 -29.81
C ARG A 85 -8.99 -28.04 -28.59
N VAL A 86 -9.71 -29.16 -28.75
CA VAL A 86 -10.35 -29.86 -27.62
C VAL A 86 -9.31 -30.35 -26.61
N ARG A 87 -8.21 -30.96 -27.09
CA ARG A 87 -7.12 -31.44 -26.23
C ARG A 87 -6.42 -30.30 -25.51
N ASP A 88 -6.23 -29.17 -26.19
CA ASP A 88 -5.63 -27.98 -25.61
C ASP A 88 -6.51 -27.46 -24.45
N LEU A 89 -7.84 -27.42 -24.64
CA LEU A 89 -8.80 -27.01 -23.60
C LEU A 89 -8.86 -27.98 -22.41
N GLU A 90 -8.76 -29.29 -22.67
CA GLU A 90 -8.64 -30.29 -21.62
C GLU A 90 -7.35 -30.10 -20.80
N ASN A 91 -6.22 -29.92 -21.48
CA ASN A 91 -4.93 -29.67 -20.85
C ASN A 91 -4.93 -28.37 -20.03
N PHE A 92 -5.58 -27.30 -20.53
CA PHE A 92 -5.78 -26.06 -19.78
C PHE A 92 -6.50 -26.30 -18.44
N ALA A 93 -7.59 -27.07 -18.45
CA ALA A 93 -8.34 -27.39 -17.25
C ALA A 93 -7.53 -28.24 -16.24
N GLN A 94 -6.78 -29.23 -16.74
CA GLN A 94 -5.94 -30.10 -15.90
C GLN A 94 -4.82 -29.31 -15.22
N LEU A 95 -4.10 -28.48 -15.99
CA LEU A 95 -2.98 -27.68 -15.47
C LEU A 95 -3.42 -26.67 -14.40
N ASN A 96 -4.56 -25.99 -14.61
CA ASN A 96 -5.09 -25.07 -13.60
C ASN A 96 -5.58 -25.80 -12.35
N SER A 97 -6.29 -26.93 -12.50
CA SER A 97 -6.71 -27.77 -11.37
C SER A 97 -5.51 -28.24 -10.52
N GLU A 98 -4.44 -28.69 -11.17
CA GLU A 98 -3.24 -29.15 -10.49
C GLU A 98 -2.49 -27.98 -9.82
N GLY A 99 -2.47 -26.81 -10.46
CA GLY A 99 -1.89 -25.59 -9.90
C GLY A 99 -2.58 -25.15 -8.62
N LEU A 100 -3.91 -25.23 -8.57
CA LEU A 100 -4.72 -24.78 -7.43
C LEU A 100 -4.45 -25.70 -6.23
N ARG A 101 -4.45 -27.01 -6.49
CA ARG A 101 -4.10 -28.03 -5.49
C ARG A 101 -2.68 -27.80 -4.96
N LYS A 102 -1.71 -27.53 -5.82
CA LYS A 102 -0.31 -27.33 -5.39
C LYS A 102 -0.12 -26.06 -4.57
N ILE A 103 -0.77 -24.96 -4.93
CA ILE A 103 -0.63 -23.69 -4.20
C ILE A 103 -1.35 -23.74 -2.86
N ALA A 104 -2.55 -24.33 -2.80
CA ALA A 104 -3.29 -24.54 -1.56
C ALA A 104 -2.52 -25.41 -0.56
N LYS A 105 -1.89 -26.50 -1.04
CA LYS A 105 -1.07 -27.39 -0.20
C LYS A 105 0.09 -26.64 0.42
N LYS A 106 0.64 -25.71 -0.36
CA LYS A 106 1.79 -24.93 0.02
C LYS A 106 1.42 -23.84 1.03
N TYR A 107 0.24 -23.24 0.87
CA TYR A 107 -0.34 -22.33 1.85
C TYR A 107 -0.51 -23.03 3.20
N ASP A 108 -1.22 -24.16 3.24
CA ASP A 108 -1.45 -24.93 4.46
C ASP A 108 -0.15 -25.34 5.15
N LYS A 109 0.87 -25.72 4.37
CA LYS A 109 2.18 -26.10 4.93
C LYS A 109 2.96 -24.93 5.54
N LEU A 110 2.84 -23.73 4.98
CA LEU A 110 3.68 -22.58 5.33
C LEU A 110 3.02 -21.61 6.30
N VAL A 111 1.69 -21.50 6.25
CA VAL A 111 0.91 -20.50 6.99
C VAL A 111 0.21 -21.14 8.19
N ILE A 112 -0.39 -22.32 8.02
CA ILE A 112 -1.06 -23.06 9.09
C ILE A 112 0.01 -23.85 9.85
N ARG A 113 0.36 -23.40 11.06
CA ARG A 113 1.51 -23.83 11.89
C ARG A 113 1.96 -25.30 11.69
N PRO A 114 3.29 -25.58 11.64
CA PRO A 114 3.83 -26.94 11.49
C PRO A 114 3.48 -27.94 12.63
N GLY A 115 2.82 -27.51 13.71
CA GLY A 115 2.34 -28.37 14.79
C GLY A 115 0.89 -28.85 14.67
N LEU A 116 0.04 -28.22 13.85
CA LEU A 116 -1.38 -28.58 13.70
C LEU A 116 -1.60 -29.74 12.72
N LEU A 117 -0.64 -29.96 11.81
CA LEU A 117 -0.68 -31.06 10.82
C LEU A 117 -0.63 -32.46 11.45
N ARG A 118 -0.10 -32.61 12.68
CA ARG A 118 -0.13 -33.89 13.42
C ARG A 118 -1.51 -34.24 13.96
N THR A 119 -2.37 -33.26 14.17
CA THR A 119 -3.76 -33.47 14.63
C THR A 119 -4.72 -33.71 13.47
N ILE A 120 -4.31 -33.48 12.21
CA ILE A 120 -5.17 -33.73 11.04
C ILE A 120 -5.32 -35.23 10.75
N GLU A 121 -4.43 -36.09 11.25
CA GLU A 121 -4.58 -37.55 11.18
C GLU A 121 -5.61 -38.08 12.21
N GLU A 122 -5.96 -37.31 13.23
CA GLU A 122 -6.94 -37.69 14.27
C GLU A 122 -8.06 -36.63 14.31
N GLY A 123 -9.16 -36.92 13.63
CA GLY A 123 -10.26 -36.00 13.32
C GLY A 123 -10.60 -34.93 14.38
N GLY A 124 -10.41 -33.66 14.02
CA GLY A 124 -10.90 -32.47 14.72
C GLY A 124 -10.65 -31.20 13.89
N GLY A 125 -11.66 -30.33 13.74
CA GLY A 125 -11.75 -29.18 12.81
C GLY A 125 -10.71 -28.05 12.97
N ASP A 126 -10.66 -27.00 12.15
CA ASP A 126 -11.55 -26.58 11.05
C ASP A 126 -10.90 -25.57 10.07
N ALA A 127 -9.57 -25.44 10.02
CA ALA A 127 -8.91 -24.46 9.13
C ALA A 127 -7.88 -25.15 8.23
N SER A 128 -8.25 -25.48 6.99
CA SER A 128 -7.31 -25.94 5.96
C SER A 128 -7.83 -25.45 4.62
N LEU A 129 -7.14 -24.45 4.08
CA LEU A 129 -7.46 -23.85 2.79
C LEU A 129 -7.51 -24.93 1.69
N MET A 130 -6.64 -25.96 1.78
CA MET A 130 -6.72 -27.11 0.87
C MET A 130 -8.04 -27.86 0.95
N ARG A 131 -8.55 -28.17 2.15
CA ARG A 131 -9.80 -28.92 2.29
C ARG A 131 -10.97 -28.16 1.69
N ASP A 132 -11.00 -26.85 1.93
CA ASP A 132 -12.10 -26.01 1.45
C ASP A 132 -12.01 -25.78 -0.06
N ILE A 133 -10.81 -25.52 -0.58
CA ILE A 133 -10.57 -25.47 -2.03
C ILE A 133 -10.94 -26.80 -2.70
N LEU A 134 -10.63 -27.96 -2.11
CA LEU A 134 -10.99 -29.25 -2.68
C LEU A 134 -12.50 -29.51 -2.70
N ARG A 135 -13.25 -28.98 -1.73
CA ARG A 135 -14.73 -29.00 -1.78
C ARG A 135 -15.24 -28.09 -2.89
N GLU A 136 -14.67 -26.89 -3.02
CA GLU A 136 -15.14 -25.90 -3.98
C GLU A 136 -14.79 -26.24 -5.43
N ILE A 137 -13.59 -26.78 -5.70
CA ILE A 137 -13.19 -27.24 -7.05
C ILE A 137 -14.21 -28.24 -7.61
N GLN A 138 -14.80 -29.11 -6.78
CA GLN A 138 -15.78 -30.10 -7.25
C GLN A 138 -17.02 -29.46 -7.89
N HIS A 139 -17.27 -28.19 -7.59
CA HIS A 139 -18.37 -27.39 -8.15
C HIS A 139 -17.94 -26.51 -9.34
N CYS A 140 -16.64 -26.37 -9.60
CA CYS A 140 -16.13 -25.62 -10.77
C CYS A 140 -16.29 -26.42 -12.06
N THR A 141 -16.65 -25.74 -13.16
CA THR A 141 -16.90 -26.39 -14.45
C THR A 141 -15.64 -27.05 -15.02
N PHE A 142 -14.48 -26.39 -14.91
CA PHE A 142 -13.22 -26.96 -15.41
C PHE A 142 -12.80 -28.26 -14.69
N SER A 143 -13.33 -28.57 -13.50
CA SER A 143 -13.00 -29.83 -12.79
C SER A 143 -13.58 -31.07 -13.46
N GLN A 144 -14.70 -30.92 -14.17
CA GLN A 144 -15.40 -31.96 -14.95
C GLN A 144 -15.12 -31.83 -16.45
N ALA A 145 -14.04 -31.13 -16.82
CA ALA A 145 -13.69 -30.85 -18.21
C ALA A 145 -13.48 -32.11 -19.06
N ALA A 146 -12.78 -33.11 -18.51
CA ALA A 146 -12.43 -34.34 -19.23
C ALA A 146 -13.67 -35.11 -19.69
N ASP A 147 -14.65 -35.30 -18.81
CA ASP A 147 -15.89 -36.04 -19.13
C ASP A 147 -16.74 -35.30 -20.18
N ARG A 148 -16.79 -33.96 -20.09
CA ARG A 148 -17.59 -33.13 -21.00
C ARG A 148 -16.96 -33.00 -22.39
N LEU A 149 -15.65 -32.77 -22.45
CA LEU A 149 -14.92 -32.69 -23.72
C LEU A 149 -14.81 -34.06 -24.41
N ALA A 150 -14.73 -35.15 -23.65
CA ALA A 150 -14.87 -36.50 -24.19
C ALA A 150 -16.24 -36.71 -24.87
N ALA A 151 -17.33 -36.24 -24.26
CA ALA A 151 -18.66 -36.31 -24.86
C ALA A 151 -18.76 -35.48 -26.17
N VAL A 152 -18.08 -34.33 -26.24
CA VAL A 152 -18.02 -33.50 -27.46
C VAL A 152 -17.22 -34.19 -28.58
N LEU A 153 -16.12 -34.87 -28.25
CA LEU A 153 -15.34 -35.68 -29.21
C LEU A 153 -16.10 -36.93 -29.67
N ASP A 154 -16.81 -37.60 -28.76
CA ASP A 154 -17.65 -38.75 -29.10
C ASP A 154 -18.81 -38.34 -30.00
N TYR A 155 -19.40 -37.15 -29.78
CA TYR A 155 -20.40 -36.59 -30.67
C TYR A 155 -19.85 -36.33 -32.08
N SER A 156 -18.72 -35.64 -32.19
CA SER A 156 -18.12 -35.27 -33.49
C SER A 156 -17.64 -36.50 -34.28
N THR A 157 -17.09 -37.52 -33.61
CA THR A 157 -16.68 -38.79 -34.23
C THR A 157 -17.87 -39.69 -34.58
N SER A 158 -18.95 -39.68 -33.78
CA SER A 158 -20.17 -40.43 -34.09
C SER A 158 -20.93 -39.82 -35.27
N TYR A 159 -20.96 -38.48 -35.39
CA TYR A 159 -21.52 -37.78 -36.53
C TYR A 159 -20.86 -38.20 -37.86
N GLN A 160 -19.53 -38.37 -37.85
CA GLN A 160 -18.77 -38.90 -38.98
C GLN A 160 -19.20 -40.33 -39.36
N LYS A 161 -19.61 -41.16 -38.39
CA LYS A 161 -20.05 -42.54 -38.62
C LYS A 161 -21.52 -42.67 -39.03
N SER A 162 -22.40 -41.75 -38.62
CA SER A 162 -23.86 -41.92 -38.72
C SER A 162 -24.55 -41.09 -39.81
N ARG A 163 -23.84 -40.28 -40.62
CA ARG A 163 -24.43 -39.45 -41.70
C ARG A 163 -25.68 -38.67 -41.27
N GLY A 164 -25.56 -37.83 -40.23
CA GLY A 164 -26.52 -36.75 -39.99
C GLY A 164 -27.77 -37.03 -39.15
N ALA A 165 -27.74 -37.98 -38.21
CA ALA A 165 -28.79 -38.05 -37.18
C ALA A 165 -28.51 -37.02 -36.06
N PRO A 166 -29.47 -36.14 -35.71
CA PRO A 166 -29.25 -35.09 -34.71
C PRO A 166 -29.32 -35.69 -33.29
N LEU A 167 -28.17 -35.89 -32.65
CA LEU A 167 -28.09 -36.09 -31.20
C LEU A 167 -28.15 -34.72 -30.51
N ASP A 168 -29.06 -34.58 -29.55
CA ASP A 168 -29.37 -33.30 -28.89
C ASP A 168 -28.26 -32.89 -27.90
N VAL A 169 -27.19 -32.29 -28.42
CA VAL A 169 -26.02 -31.78 -27.66
C VAL A 169 -26.44 -30.87 -26.50
N ASN A 170 -27.55 -30.15 -26.65
CA ASN A 170 -28.05 -29.26 -25.62
C ASN A 170 -28.44 -30.01 -24.34
N ARG A 171 -28.85 -31.29 -24.39
CA ARG A 171 -29.17 -32.09 -23.19
C ARG A 171 -27.93 -32.46 -22.36
N LEU A 172 -26.76 -32.57 -22.99
CA LEU A 172 -25.49 -32.89 -22.32
C LEU A 172 -24.86 -31.66 -21.68
N VAL A 173 -25.02 -30.48 -22.28
CA VAL A 173 -24.41 -29.21 -21.81
C VAL A 173 -25.33 -28.44 -20.83
N SER A 174 -26.65 -28.50 -21.01
CA SER A 174 -27.61 -27.67 -20.24
C SER A 174 -27.90 -28.12 -18.80
N SER A 175 -27.54 -29.34 -18.40
CA SER A 175 -27.89 -29.86 -17.07
C SER A 175 -27.03 -29.31 -15.93
N HIS A 176 -25.90 -28.64 -16.22
CA HIS A 176 -24.91 -28.24 -15.21
C HIS A 176 -24.49 -26.76 -15.26
N GLN A 177 -25.04 -25.94 -16.17
CA GLN A 177 -24.60 -24.56 -16.42
C GLN A 177 -25.11 -23.49 -15.43
N ARG A 178 -26.06 -23.78 -14.52
CA ARG A 178 -26.75 -22.73 -13.73
C ARG A 178 -26.23 -22.46 -12.31
N THR A 179 -25.24 -23.19 -11.79
CA THR A 179 -24.93 -23.16 -10.33
C THR A 179 -23.50 -22.77 -9.94
N ALA A 180 -22.54 -22.61 -10.86
CA ALA A 180 -21.12 -22.55 -10.51
C ALA A 180 -20.52 -21.13 -10.32
N SER A 181 -21.02 -20.08 -10.97
CA SER A 181 -20.37 -18.75 -10.94
C SER A 181 -20.53 -17.98 -9.63
N VAL A 182 -21.53 -18.32 -8.81
CA VAL A 182 -21.85 -17.58 -7.58
C VAL A 182 -21.01 -18.01 -6.38
N HIS A 183 -20.40 -19.20 -6.41
CA HIS A 183 -19.91 -19.86 -5.20
C HIS A 183 -18.43 -19.57 -4.84
N VAL A 184 -17.59 -19.31 -5.84
CA VAL A 184 -16.13 -19.11 -5.65
C VAL A 184 -15.82 -17.74 -5.00
N GLY A 185 -16.59 -16.70 -5.34
CA GLY A 185 -16.40 -15.36 -4.78
C GLY A 185 -16.78 -15.24 -3.30
N ASP A 186 -17.86 -15.91 -2.91
CA ASP A 186 -18.40 -15.95 -1.54
C ASP A 186 -17.52 -16.78 -0.59
N PHE A 187 -16.78 -17.76 -1.11
CA PHE A 187 -15.91 -18.62 -0.31
C PHE A 187 -14.73 -17.84 0.29
N VAL A 188 -14.03 -17.06 -0.53
CA VAL A 188 -12.83 -16.33 -0.09
C VAL A 188 -13.17 -15.19 0.88
N GLU A 189 -14.30 -14.51 0.69
CA GLU A 189 -14.79 -13.49 1.62
C GLU A 189 -15.17 -14.09 2.98
N ARG A 190 -15.81 -15.26 3.00
CA ARG A 190 -16.10 -15.99 4.24
C ARG A 190 -14.83 -16.36 5.00
N TYR A 191 -13.80 -16.83 4.29
CA TYR A 191 -12.53 -17.21 4.90
C TYR A 191 -11.74 -16.00 5.44
N ALA A 192 -11.67 -14.90 4.66
CA ALA A 192 -11.03 -13.66 5.09
C ALA A 192 -11.68 -13.07 6.35
N ALA A 193 -13.03 -13.09 6.43
CA ALA A 193 -13.78 -12.61 7.58
C ALA A 193 -13.60 -13.47 8.85
N GLU A 194 -13.25 -14.75 8.71
CA GLU A 194 -12.94 -15.64 9.84
C GLU A 194 -11.53 -15.42 10.39
N GLU A 195 -10.59 -15.05 9.53
CA GLU A 195 -9.18 -14.86 9.89
C GLU A 195 -8.88 -13.48 10.51
N GLU A 196 -9.69 -12.46 10.20
CA GLU A 196 -9.60 -11.12 10.80
C GLU A 196 -9.84 -11.14 12.33
N LYS A 197 -10.76 -11.99 12.78
CA LYS A 197 -11.21 -12.10 14.19
C LYS A 197 -10.07 -12.37 15.20
N PRO A 198 -9.15 -13.33 14.98
CA PRO A 198 -8.04 -13.57 15.90
C PRO A 198 -6.98 -12.46 15.91
N ARG A 199 -6.71 -11.79 14.78
CA ARG A 199 -5.67 -10.76 14.64
C ARG A 199 -6.07 -9.44 15.31
N GLU A 200 -7.33 -9.07 15.18
CA GLU A 200 -7.93 -7.94 15.90
C GLU A 200 -7.83 -8.14 17.42
N ARG A 201 -7.99 -9.39 17.88
CA ARG A 201 -7.91 -9.77 19.30
C ARG A 201 -6.52 -9.53 19.89
N GLU A 202 -5.44 -9.89 19.20
CA GLU A 202 -4.06 -9.69 19.68
C GLU A 202 -3.66 -8.21 19.76
N MET A 203 -4.03 -7.41 18.76
CA MET A 203 -3.78 -5.95 18.79
C MET A 203 -4.56 -5.27 19.91
N LYS A 204 -5.84 -5.66 20.11
CA LYS A 204 -6.64 -5.19 21.24
C LYS A 204 -5.96 -5.54 22.57
N VAL A 205 -5.43 -6.75 22.75
CA VAL A 205 -4.75 -7.15 24.00
C VAL A 205 -3.51 -6.30 24.30
N LYS A 206 -2.62 -6.05 23.33
CA LYS A 206 -1.42 -5.22 23.54
C LYS A 206 -1.76 -3.77 23.88
N THR A 207 -2.83 -3.26 23.28
CA THR A 207 -3.32 -1.91 23.51
C THR A 207 -4.01 -1.81 24.88
N ILE A 208 -4.84 -2.79 25.26
CA ILE A 208 -5.43 -2.91 26.60
C ILE A 208 -4.34 -2.99 27.68
N LEU A 209 -3.26 -3.74 27.45
CA LEU A 209 -2.17 -3.89 28.43
C LEU A 209 -1.42 -2.56 28.67
N ARG A 210 -1.27 -1.73 27.62
CA ARG A 210 -0.71 -0.37 27.75
C ARG A 210 -1.62 0.53 28.57
N TYR A 211 -2.93 0.51 28.29
CA TYR A 211 -3.91 1.29 29.05
C TYR A 211 -4.00 0.85 30.51
N PHE A 212 -3.93 -0.45 30.79
CA PHE A 212 -3.94 -0.99 32.14
C PHE A 212 -2.78 -0.44 32.99
N LYS A 213 -1.55 -0.39 32.45
CA LYS A 213 -0.39 0.17 33.15
C LYS A 213 -0.56 1.66 33.46
N ALA A 214 -1.11 2.44 32.52
CA ALA A 214 -1.41 3.85 32.75
C ALA A 214 -2.48 4.03 33.84
N ILE A 215 -3.60 3.29 33.75
CA ILE A 215 -4.69 3.33 34.74
C ILE A 215 -4.17 3.03 36.15
N VAL A 216 -3.33 2.00 36.30
CA VAL A 216 -2.75 1.61 37.60
C VAL A 216 -1.84 2.71 38.16
N PHE A 217 -1.03 3.37 37.33
CA PHE A 217 -0.20 4.49 37.75
C PHE A 217 -1.05 5.67 38.26
N PHE A 218 -2.08 6.08 37.52
CA PHE A 218 -2.94 7.19 37.91
C PHE A 218 -3.83 6.86 39.10
N ALA A 219 -4.29 5.61 39.24
CA ALA A 219 -4.98 5.15 40.44
C ALA A 219 -4.08 5.23 41.68
N MET A 220 -2.79 4.87 41.57
CA MET A 220 -1.82 5.06 42.66
C MET A 220 -1.67 6.53 43.06
N VAL A 221 -1.59 7.45 42.08
CA VAL A 221 -1.51 8.89 42.34
C VAL A 221 -2.78 9.42 43.01
N TYR A 222 -3.96 8.96 42.58
CA TYR A 222 -5.25 9.32 43.19
C TYR A 222 -5.35 8.84 44.64
N VAL A 223 -4.97 7.60 44.90
CA VAL A 223 -4.91 7.03 46.24
C VAL A 223 -3.90 7.79 47.10
N GLY A 224 -2.74 8.15 46.56
CA GLY A 224 -1.74 8.99 47.25
C GLY A 224 -2.29 10.36 47.64
N CYS A 225 -2.98 11.05 46.73
CA CYS A 225 -3.62 12.33 47.01
C CYS A 225 -4.72 12.21 48.07
N LEU A 226 -5.56 11.17 47.96
CA LEU A 226 -6.66 10.91 48.91
C LEU A 226 -6.14 10.56 50.31
N VAL A 227 -5.07 9.76 50.39
CA VAL A 227 -4.41 9.41 51.66
C VAL A 227 -3.77 10.65 52.29
N CYS A 228 -3.07 11.49 51.51
CA CYS A 228 -2.50 12.74 52.03
C CYS A 228 -3.58 13.72 52.52
N TRP A 229 -4.71 13.80 51.82
CA TRP A 229 -5.86 14.61 52.22
C TRP A 229 -6.51 14.11 53.53
N ILE A 230 -6.73 12.79 53.64
CA ILE A 230 -7.32 12.15 54.84
C ILE A 230 -6.39 12.26 56.05
N LEU A 231 -5.10 11.99 55.86
CA LEU A 231 -4.12 12.03 56.94
C LEU A 231 -3.76 13.46 57.36
N LYS A 232 -4.29 14.49 56.68
CA LYS A 232 -3.92 15.91 56.87
C LYS A 232 -2.40 16.09 56.96
N VAL A 233 -1.66 15.31 56.17
CA VAL A 233 -0.20 15.43 56.06
C VAL A 233 0.06 16.63 55.16
N GLY A 234 -0.08 17.82 55.73
CA GLY A 234 0.06 19.07 55.03
C GLY A 234 0.67 20.11 55.96
N SER A 235 1.77 20.70 55.53
CA SER A 235 2.17 22.05 55.96
C SER A 235 0.98 23.01 55.75
N PRO A 236 0.94 24.18 56.42
CA PRO A 236 -0.11 25.20 56.23
C PRO A 236 -0.28 25.72 54.78
N LEU A 237 0.46 25.17 53.81
CA LEU A 237 0.49 25.51 52.39
C LEU A 237 -0.37 24.59 51.50
N LEU A 238 -0.80 23.41 51.97
CA LEU A 238 -1.56 22.43 51.18
C LEU A 238 -3.03 22.40 51.62
N ASP A 239 -3.88 23.15 50.90
CA ASP A 239 -5.32 23.24 51.14
C ASP A 239 -6.11 22.17 50.36
N GLY A 240 -7.39 21.95 50.70
CA GLY A 240 -8.26 20.99 50.02
C GLY A 240 -8.36 21.22 48.49
N ARG A 241 -8.25 22.48 48.06
CA ARG A 241 -8.22 22.88 46.64
C ARG A 241 -6.98 22.37 45.91
N SER A 242 -5.84 22.28 46.59
CA SER A 242 -4.57 21.81 46.02
C SER A 242 -4.62 20.32 45.66
N TYR A 243 -5.33 19.50 46.44
CA TYR A 243 -5.50 18.08 46.12
C TYR A 243 -6.41 17.87 44.90
N VAL A 244 -7.45 18.69 44.76
CA VAL A 244 -8.35 18.65 43.59
C VAL A 244 -7.60 19.06 42.33
N SER A 245 -6.78 20.11 42.37
CA SER A 245 -6.01 20.54 41.19
C SER A 245 -5.01 19.49 40.74
N VAL A 246 -4.29 18.85 41.66
CA VAL A 246 -3.40 17.73 41.35
C VAL A 246 -4.16 16.55 40.75
N ALA A 247 -5.30 16.17 41.33
CA ALA A 247 -6.11 15.06 40.84
C ALA A 247 -6.61 15.30 39.40
N VAL A 248 -7.11 16.51 39.10
CA VAL A 248 -7.54 16.88 37.74
C VAL A 248 -6.36 16.88 36.77
N THR A 249 -5.22 17.45 37.16
CA THR A 249 -4.02 17.52 36.31
C THR A 249 -3.47 16.13 35.97
N CYS A 250 -3.43 15.23 36.96
CA CYS A 250 -3.04 13.84 36.74
C CYS A 250 -4.04 13.11 35.84
N THR A 251 -5.34 13.37 36.00
CA THR A 251 -6.38 12.80 35.12
C THR A 251 -6.23 13.30 33.68
N ALA A 252 -5.97 14.59 33.49
CA ALA A 252 -5.70 15.17 32.18
C ALA A 252 -4.49 14.51 31.50
N LEU A 253 -3.38 14.37 32.23
CA LEU A 253 -2.18 13.69 31.74
C LEU A 253 -2.46 12.23 31.39
N ALA A 254 -3.29 11.54 32.18
CA ALA A 254 -3.71 10.17 31.89
C ALA A 254 -4.45 10.07 30.56
N LEU A 255 -5.44 10.93 30.36
CA LEU A 255 -6.25 10.94 29.14
C LEU A 255 -5.39 11.29 27.91
N LEU A 256 -4.44 12.22 28.05
CA LEU A 256 -3.48 12.54 26.97
C LEU A 256 -2.56 11.35 26.63
N ILE A 257 -2.04 10.63 27.62
CA ILE A 257 -1.26 9.39 27.41
C ILE A 257 -2.13 8.32 26.74
N MET A 258 -3.43 8.28 27.07
CA MET A 258 -4.38 7.39 26.42
C MET A 258 -4.75 7.80 24.99
N GLN A 259 -4.16 8.88 24.47
CA GLN A 259 -4.42 9.44 23.13
C GLN A 259 -5.86 9.93 22.94
N TYR A 260 -6.52 10.35 24.02
CA TYR A 260 -7.76 11.11 23.87
C TYR A 260 -7.48 12.47 23.22
N PRO A 261 -8.45 13.03 22.48
CA PRO A 261 -8.33 14.35 21.86
C PRO A 261 -7.93 15.42 22.88
N ALA A 262 -6.79 16.08 22.64
CA ALA A 262 -6.19 16.99 23.61
C ALA A 262 -7.08 18.21 23.90
N ASP A 263 -7.80 18.69 22.90
CA ASP A 263 -8.83 19.72 23.01
C ASP A 263 -9.92 19.34 24.03
N GLY A 264 -10.50 18.14 23.90
CA GLY A 264 -11.52 17.65 24.82
C GLY A 264 -10.99 17.46 26.24
N VAL A 265 -9.76 16.96 26.38
CA VAL A 265 -9.12 16.76 27.69
C VAL A 265 -8.83 18.08 28.39
N MET A 266 -8.28 19.07 27.69
CA MET A 266 -7.99 20.39 28.27
C MET A 266 -9.28 21.13 28.64
N MET A 267 -10.28 21.18 27.76
CA MET A 267 -11.56 21.83 28.05
C MET A 267 -12.30 21.15 29.21
N GLY A 268 -12.30 19.81 29.24
CA GLY A 268 -12.91 19.04 30.33
C GLY A 268 -12.19 19.26 31.67
N SER A 269 -10.87 19.44 31.65
CA SER A 269 -10.08 19.73 32.85
C SER A 269 -10.38 21.13 33.40
N THR A 270 -10.45 22.15 32.53
CA THR A 270 -10.86 23.50 32.93
C THR A 270 -12.26 23.49 33.52
N LEU A 271 -13.22 22.83 32.86
CA LEU A 271 -14.59 22.70 33.36
C LEU A 271 -14.65 22.01 34.74
N ALA A 272 -13.88 20.93 34.94
CA ALA A 272 -13.82 20.23 36.21
C ALA A 272 -13.28 21.13 37.34
N LEU A 273 -12.26 21.95 37.05
CA LEU A 273 -11.69 22.91 38.02
C LEU A 273 -12.65 24.05 38.34
N THR A 274 -13.42 24.55 37.37
CA THR A 274 -14.46 25.57 37.60
C THR A 274 -15.62 25.01 38.42
N LEU A 275 -16.11 23.81 38.11
CA LEU A 275 -17.21 23.17 38.84
C LEU A 275 -16.83 22.82 40.29
N THR A 276 -15.57 22.48 40.54
CA THR A 276 -15.06 22.20 41.88
C THR A 276 -14.75 23.46 42.69
N GLY A 277 -14.94 24.65 42.11
CA GLY A 277 -14.68 25.94 42.77
C GLY A 277 -13.20 26.21 43.05
N VAL A 278 -12.31 25.50 42.35
CA VAL A 278 -10.86 25.73 42.41
C VAL A 278 -10.49 26.95 41.57
N LEU A 279 -11.15 27.12 40.41
CA LEU A 279 -11.04 28.29 39.53
C LEU A 279 -12.35 29.09 39.57
N ASP A 280 -12.24 30.42 39.64
CA ASP A 280 -13.38 31.30 39.37
C ASP A 280 -13.69 31.35 37.86
N ASN A 281 -14.90 31.78 37.50
CA ASN A 281 -15.32 31.92 36.10
C ASN A 281 -14.37 32.85 35.33
N LYS A 282 -13.92 33.95 35.95
CA LYS A 282 -12.98 34.88 35.32
C LYS A 282 -11.63 34.23 35.02
N GLU A 283 -11.06 33.55 36.01
CA GLU A 283 -9.77 32.86 35.88
C GLU A 283 -9.81 31.75 34.81
N ALA A 284 -10.95 31.08 34.65
CA ALA A 284 -11.14 30.08 33.59
C ALA A 284 -11.13 30.70 32.18
N TRP A 285 -11.65 31.92 32.02
CA TRP A 285 -11.64 32.66 30.75
C TRP A 285 -10.30 33.37 30.48
N ASP A 286 -9.60 33.81 31.53
CA ASP A 286 -8.34 34.56 31.41
C ASP A 286 -7.27 33.77 30.65
N GLY A 287 -7.25 32.43 30.79
CA GLY A 287 -6.36 31.55 30.03
C GLY A 287 -6.61 31.54 28.52
N PHE A 288 -7.85 31.80 28.06
CA PHE A 288 -8.20 31.89 26.64
C PHE A 288 -7.85 33.27 26.04
N SER A 289 -7.89 34.32 26.85
CA SER A 289 -7.52 35.69 26.44
C SER A 289 -6.03 36.00 26.57
N ASN A 290 -5.18 34.99 26.82
CA ASN A 290 -3.75 35.20 26.95
C ASN A 290 -3.15 35.62 25.59
N ASP A 291 -2.41 36.74 25.57
CA ASP A 291 -1.77 37.31 24.39
C ASP A 291 -0.87 36.31 23.64
N VAL A 292 -0.29 35.35 24.36
CA VAL A 292 0.54 34.29 23.80
C VAL A 292 -0.31 33.29 23.00
N VAL A 293 -1.47 32.91 23.50
CA VAL A 293 -2.39 32.00 22.79
C VAL A 293 -2.88 32.65 21.49
N LEU A 294 -3.22 33.94 21.55
CA LEU A 294 -3.55 34.73 20.36
C LEU A 294 -2.39 34.79 19.37
N SER A 295 -1.17 35.00 19.85
CA SER A 295 0.04 35.01 19.01
C SER A 295 0.25 33.67 18.28
N VAL A 296 0.09 32.54 18.98
CA VAL A 296 0.15 31.20 18.37
C VAL A 296 -0.91 31.04 17.27
N ALA A 297 -2.14 31.48 17.51
CA ALA A 297 -3.21 31.41 16.52
C ALA A 297 -2.87 32.21 15.26
N VAL A 298 -2.35 33.42 15.40
CA VAL A 298 -1.91 34.26 14.27
C VAL A 298 -0.77 33.58 13.48
N LEU A 299 0.20 32.97 14.17
CA LEU A 299 1.30 32.26 13.52
C LEU A 299 0.83 31.03 12.74
N LEU A 300 -0.19 30.32 13.21
CA LEU A 300 -0.82 29.23 12.48
C LEU A 300 -1.52 29.72 11.21
N ILE A 301 -2.19 30.89 11.26
CA ILE A 301 -2.79 31.54 10.09
C ILE A 301 -1.70 31.92 9.07
N ILE A 302 -0.62 32.56 9.52
CA ILE A 302 0.52 32.93 8.65
C ILE A 302 1.12 31.66 8.02
N SER A 303 1.32 30.62 8.82
CA SER A 303 1.83 29.32 8.38
C SER A 303 0.95 28.70 7.29
N ALA A 304 -0.37 28.75 7.44
CA ALA A 304 -1.33 28.29 6.44
C ALA A 304 -1.32 29.16 5.18
N ALA A 305 -1.21 30.48 5.31
CA ALA A 305 -1.13 31.41 4.19
C ALA A 305 0.14 31.18 3.33
N VAL A 306 1.29 30.99 3.98
CA VAL A 306 2.55 30.64 3.27
C VAL A 306 2.42 29.32 2.54
N LYS A 307 1.74 28.32 3.14
CA LYS A 307 1.47 27.03 2.49
C LYS A 307 0.54 27.18 1.28
N ASN A 308 -0.54 27.94 1.40
CA ASN A 308 -1.56 28.06 0.34
C ASN A 308 -1.11 28.94 -0.84
N THR A 309 -0.20 29.89 -0.61
CA THR A 309 0.30 30.79 -1.66
C THR A 309 1.31 30.13 -2.60
N GLY A 310 1.86 28.95 -2.26
CA GLY A 310 2.83 28.24 -3.10
C GLY A 310 4.17 28.97 -3.27
N VAL A 311 4.39 30.09 -2.58
CA VAL A 311 5.59 30.94 -2.70
C VAL A 311 6.87 30.16 -2.41
N VAL A 312 6.81 29.21 -1.48
CA VAL A 312 7.94 28.35 -1.14
C VAL A 312 8.25 27.35 -2.26
N GLU A 313 7.23 26.77 -2.92
CA GLU A 313 7.45 25.87 -4.06
C GLU A 313 8.10 26.65 -5.22
N TYR A 314 7.63 27.86 -5.48
CA TYR A 314 8.23 28.78 -6.46
C TYR A 314 9.69 29.14 -6.11
N ILE A 315 9.99 29.52 -4.87
CA ILE A 315 11.35 29.91 -4.46
C ILE A 315 12.33 28.72 -4.58
N PHE A 316 11.91 27.52 -4.19
CA PHE A 316 12.79 26.36 -4.14
C PHE A 316 12.98 25.71 -5.52
N ILE A 317 11.93 25.63 -6.34
CA ILE A 317 11.94 24.98 -7.66
C ILE A 317 12.24 26.00 -8.76
N ASP A 318 11.35 26.96 -8.98
CA ASP A 318 11.41 27.90 -10.12
C ASP A 318 12.49 28.97 -9.95
N GLY A 319 12.80 29.34 -8.70
CA GLY A 319 13.89 30.24 -8.34
C GLY A 319 15.30 29.64 -8.55
N GLY A 320 15.40 28.37 -8.95
CA GLY A 320 16.67 27.70 -9.24
C GLY A 320 17.56 27.43 -8.01
N LEU A 321 17.01 27.58 -6.80
CA LEU A 321 17.76 27.55 -5.55
C LEU A 321 18.32 26.15 -5.23
N LEU A 322 17.56 25.12 -5.58
CA LEU A 322 17.95 23.70 -5.42
C LEU A 322 18.93 23.25 -6.52
N GLY A 323 18.61 23.50 -7.79
CA GLY A 323 19.41 23.12 -8.96
C GLY A 323 19.77 21.62 -8.99
N HIS A 324 20.89 21.28 -9.67
CA HIS A 324 21.37 19.90 -9.82
C HIS A 324 22.73 19.70 -9.10
N PRO A 325 22.73 19.48 -7.77
CA PRO A 325 23.96 19.25 -7.00
C PRO A 325 24.60 17.91 -7.37
N LYS A 326 25.93 17.92 -7.58
CA LYS A 326 26.70 16.70 -7.90
C LYS A 326 27.03 15.82 -6.69
N THR A 327 26.92 16.36 -5.47
CA THR A 327 27.26 15.66 -4.22
C THR A 327 26.13 15.82 -3.20
N LEU A 328 25.91 14.78 -2.38
CA LEU A 328 24.89 14.79 -1.32
C LEU A 328 25.09 15.94 -0.31
N PRO A 329 26.32 16.25 0.17
CA PRO A 329 26.57 17.45 0.98
C PRO A 329 26.11 18.76 0.33
N MET A 330 26.31 18.91 -0.98
CA MET A 330 25.88 20.10 -1.71
C MET A 330 24.36 20.17 -1.82
N ALA A 331 23.71 19.02 -2.02
CA ALA A 331 22.25 18.94 -2.03
C ALA A 331 21.67 19.35 -0.67
N MET A 332 22.24 18.81 0.42
CA MET A 332 21.89 19.19 1.79
C MET A 332 22.07 20.68 2.04
N LEU A 333 23.20 21.26 1.65
CA LEU A 333 23.47 22.69 1.83
C LEU A 333 22.43 23.56 1.12
N ARG A 334 22.11 23.25 -0.15
CA ARG A 334 21.14 24.01 -0.95
C ARG A 334 19.71 23.88 -0.45
N LEU A 335 19.38 22.77 0.22
CA LEU A 335 18.07 22.56 0.81
C LEU A 335 17.96 23.20 2.21
N PHE A 336 18.93 22.94 3.08
CA PHE A 336 18.84 23.29 4.50
C PHE A 336 19.02 24.79 4.74
N LEU A 337 19.92 25.47 4.00
CA LEU A 337 20.16 26.90 4.19
C LEU A 337 18.88 27.74 4.00
N PRO A 338 18.15 27.66 2.85
CA PRO A 338 16.90 28.39 2.70
C PRO A 338 15.79 27.84 3.59
N ALA A 339 15.78 26.54 3.91
CA ALA A 339 14.78 25.98 4.81
C ALA A 339 14.90 26.56 6.24
N VAL A 340 16.13 26.70 6.75
CA VAL A 340 16.39 27.34 8.05
C VAL A 340 15.94 28.78 8.06
N LEU A 341 16.26 29.55 7.01
CA LEU A 341 15.85 30.96 6.91
C LEU A 341 14.33 31.09 6.90
N LEU A 342 13.63 30.23 6.17
CA LEU A 342 12.17 30.21 6.15
C LEU A 342 11.59 29.82 7.51
N ASN A 343 12.22 28.88 8.21
CA ASN A 343 11.79 28.35 9.49
C ASN A 343 11.97 29.31 10.67
N ILE A 344 12.84 30.31 10.54
CA ILE A 344 12.93 31.41 11.51
C ILE A 344 11.63 32.21 11.53
N CYS A 345 10.97 32.35 10.37
CA CYS A 345 9.75 33.15 10.22
C CYS A 345 8.45 32.35 10.38
N VAL A 346 8.51 31.03 10.22
CA VAL A 346 7.35 30.14 10.09
C VAL A 346 7.51 28.92 10.99
N SER A 347 6.40 28.31 11.43
CA SER A 347 6.45 27.10 12.25
C SER A 347 7.10 25.90 11.53
N ASN A 348 7.85 25.09 12.29
CA ASN A 348 8.52 23.87 11.82
C ASN A 348 7.60 22.95 11.00
N THR A 349 6.37 22.75 11.48
CA THR A 349 5.39 21.84 10.86
C THR A 349 4.94 22.35 9.50
N ALA A 350 4.75 23.66 9.34
CA ALA A 350 4.33 24.25 8.09
C ALA A 350 5.45 24.22 7.05
N VAL A 351 6.68 24.56 7.45
CA VAL A 351 7.85 24.48 6.55
C VAL A 351 8.06 23.05 6.06
N MET A 352 8.01 22.06 6.95
CA MET A 352 8.14 20.66 6.56
C MET A 352 6.99 20.21 5.64
N GLY A 353 5.76 20.63 5.93
CA GLY A 353 4.59 20.31 5.11
C GLY A 353 4.68 20.84 3.68
N VAL A 354 5.34 21.97 3.47
CA VAL A 354 5.57 22.55 2.13
C VAL A 354 6.81 21.95 1.46
N LEU A 355 7.89 21.70 2.21
CA LEU A 355 9.11 21.13 1.66
C LEU A 355 9.02 19.64 1.36
N LEU A 356 8.13 18.90 2.02
CA LEU A 356 7.96 17.47 1.80
C LEU A 356 7.70 17.14 0.32
N PRO A 357 6.63 17.63 -0.35
CA PRO A 357 6.40 17.34 -1.76
C PRO A 357 7.51 17.88 -2.68
N VAL A 358 8.12 19.02 -2.33
CA VAL A 358 9.23 19.62 -3.10
C VAL A 358 10.46 18.71 -3.08
N VAL A 359 10.85 18.23 -1.90
CA VAL A 359 12.00 17.33 -1.74
C VAL A 359 11.71 15.97 -2.37
N GLN A 360 10.48 15.46 -2.31
CA GLN A 360 10.08 14.20 -2.96
C GLN A 360 10.23 14.26 -4.48
N LYS A 361 9.83 15.37 -5.11
CA LYS A 361 10.02 15.60 -6.55
C LYS A 361 11.52 15.75 -6.85
N TRP A 362 12.17 16.68 -6.15
CA TRP A 362 13.57 17.03 -6.41
C TRP A 362 14.53 15.85 -6.17
N SER A 363 14.29 15.02 -5.15
CA SER A 363 15.12 13.85 -4.86
C SER A 363 15.15 12.85 -6.02
N LYS A 364 14.02 12.70 -6.74
CA LYS A 364 13.92 11.85 -7.93
C LYS A 364 14.76 12.44 -9.07
N ASP A 365 14.69 13.76 -9.28
CA ASP A 365 15.44 14.45 -10.34
C ASP A 365 16.96 14.35 -10.15
N ILE A 366 17.44 14.44 -8.90
CA ILE A 366 18.87 14.35 -8.57
C ILE A 366 19.36 12.91 -8.32
N GLY A 367 18.46 11.92 -8.33
CA GLY A 367 18.78 10.50 -8.13
C GLY A 367 19.24 10.13 -6.72
N TRP A 368 18.86 10.90 -5.69
CA TRP A 368 19.18 10.62 -4.28
C TRP A 368 17.93 10.12 -3.54
N ASP A 369 18.11 9.24 -2.55
CA ASP A 369 16.99 8.78 -1.70
C ASP A 369 16.41 9.95 -0.90
N GLN A 370 15.10 10.17 -1.02
CA GLN A 370 14.35 11.19 -0.27
C GLN A 370 14.57 11.12 1.23
N ALA A 371 14.76 9.92 1.79
CA ALA A 371 14.95 9.72 3.23
C ALA A 371 16.26 10.36 3.73
N LEU A 372 17.30 10.39 2.88
CA LEU A 372 18.60 11.00 3.18
C LEU A 372 18.53 12.53 3.24
N LEU A 373 17.48 13.15 2.68
CA LEU A 373 17.28 14.60 2.67
C LEU A 373 16.23 15.03 3.70
N LEU A 374 15.09 14.33 3.76
CA LEU A 374 13.96 14.66 4.63
C LEU A 374 14.26 14.44 6.11
N MET A 375 14.93 13.33 6.46
CA MET A 375 15.22 13.03 7.87
C MET A 375 16.17 14.09 8.46
N PRO A 376 17.31 14.43 7.83
CA PRO A 376 18.20 15.43 8.42
C PRO A 376 17.63 16.85 8.32
N LEU A 377 16.82 17.16 7.30
CA LEU A 377 16.05 18.40 7.25
C LEU A 377 15.17 18.55 8.50
N SER A 378 14.45 17.51 8.90
CA SER A 378 13.57 17.56 10.08
C SER A 378 14.33 17.93 11.37
N TYR A 379 15.54 17.38 11.57
CA TYR A 379 16.38 17.70 12.73
C TYR A 379 16.89 19.13 12.69
N ILE A 380 17.27 19.63 11.51
CA ILE A 380 17.74 21.01 11.36
C ILE A 380 16.59 22.01 11.58
N LEU A 381 15.39 21.71 11.09
CA LEU A 381 14.19 22.51 11.36
C LEU A 381 13.86 22.53 12.86
N LEU A 382 13.98 21.41 13.57
CA LEU A 382 13.79 21.37 15.03
C LEU A 382 14.75 22.31 15.78
N ILE A 383 16.04 22.32 15.40
CA ILE A 383 17.05 23.17 16.07
C ILE A 383 16.87 24.64 15.68
N SER A 384 16.66 24.92 14.40
CA SER A 384 16.48 26.30 13.91
C SER A 384 15.18 26.96 14.38
N GLY A 385 14.12 26.19 14.66
CA GLY A 385 12.87 26.74 15.20
C GLY A 385 13.00 27.39 16.59
N VAL A 386 14.18 27.30 17.20
CA VAL A 386 14.51 27.93 18.48
C VAL A 386 15.14 29.33 18.27
N PHE A 387 15.45 29.75 17.03
CA PHE A 387 16.03 31.07 16.74
C PHE A 387 15.13 32.24 17.16
N ALA A 388 13.84 32.11 16.90
CA ALA A 388 12.83 33.12 17.20
C ALA A 388 11.83 32.55 18.20
N ILE A 389 11.39 33.38 19.15
CA ILE A 389 10.44 32.92 20.18
C ILE A 389 9.10 32.54 19.55
N PHE A 390 8.67 33.27 18.54
CA PHE A 390 7.42 33.01 17.81
C PHE A 390 7.50 31.81 16.84
N SER A 391 8.66 31.19 16.64
CA SER A 391 8.78 30.06 15.69
C SER A 391 8.22 28.75 16.28
N THR A 392 8.27 28.57 17.61
CA THR A 392 7.79 27.35 18.28
C THR A 392 6.80 27.64 19.42
N SER A 393 5.76 26.82 19.51
CA SER A 393 4.70 26.95 20.52
C SER A 393 5.25 26.87 21.96
N SER A 394 6.24 26.03 22.22
CA SER A 394 6.87 25.91 23.55
C SER A 394 7.58 27.19 23.99
N ASN A 395 8.24 27.90 23.06
CA ASN A 395 8.92 29.15 23.36
C ASN A 395 7.91 30.25 23.69
N LEU A 396 6.82 30.32 22.93
CA LEU A 396 5.69 31.21 23.19
C LEU A 396 5.08 30.96 24.58
N ILE A 397 4.77 29.70 24.92
CA ILE A 397 4.25 29.35 26.25
C ILE A 397 5.23 29.79 27.36
N THR A 398 6.53 29.57 27.17
CA THR A 398 7.55 29.98 28.13
C THR A 398 7.60 31.50 28.29
N GLN A 399 7.45 32.26 27.19
CA GLN A 399 7.35 33.71 27.25
C GLN A 399 6.09 34.17 28.00
N GLY A 400 4.95 33.48 27.81
CA GLY A 400 3.73 33.76 28.57
C GLY A 400 3.92 33.59 30.07
N LEU A 401 4.54 32.48 30.47
CA LEU A 401 4.83 32.22 31.89
C LEU A 401 5.78 33.25 32.51
N LEU A 402 6.70 33.83 31.73
CA LEU A 402 7.57 34.91 32.21
C LEU A 402 6.80 36.21 32.44
N VAL A 403 5.92 36.57 31.49
CA VAL A 403 5.07 37.76 31.61
C VAL A 403 4.12 37.62 32.80
N ASP A 404 3.50 36.45 32.97
CA ASP A 404 2.62 36.14 34.09
C ASP A 404 3.38 36.19 35.43
N GLY A 405 4.65 35.78 35.43
CA GLY A 405 5.55 35.87 36.58
C GLY A 405 6.14 37.25 36.85
N HIS A 406 5.73 38.29 36.10
CA HIS A 406 6.29 39.66 36.15
C HIS A 406 7.80 39.74 35.87
N TYR A 407 8.33 38.79 35.10
CA TYR A 407 9.70 38.84 34.59
C TYR A 407 9.77 39.57 33.25
N GLU A 408 10.95 40.05 32.91
CA GLU A 408 11.19 40.70 31.62
C GLU A 408 11.03 39.68 30.49
N PRO A 409 10.17 39.95 29.47
CA PRO A 409 9.99 39.03 28.36
C PRO A 409 11.27 38.97 27.53
N PHE A 410 11.55 37.81 26.94
CA PHE A 410 12.66 37.68 26.02
C PHE A 410 12.43 38.53 24.76
N GLU A 411 13.50 39.14 24.24
CA GLU A 411 13.48 39.76 22.92
C GLU A 411 13.22 38.70 21.82
N ASN A 412 12.55 39.09 20.74
CA ASN A 412 12.13 38.18 19.66
C ASN A 412 13.20 37.18 19.17
N PHE A 413 14.48 37.58 19.19
CA PHE A 413 15.63 36.78 18.76
C PHE A 413 16.68 36.55 19.87
N ALA A 414 16.30 36.63 21.14
CA ALA A 414 17.22 36.49 22.27
C ALA A 414 17.99 35.15 22.27
N MET A 415 17.39 34.09 21.74
CA MET A 415 18.03 32.77 21.63
C MET A 415 18.95 32.63 20.42
N ALA A 416 18.86 33.52 19.43
CA ALA A 416 19.62 33.43 18.20
C ALA A 416 21.15 33.34 18.38
N PRO A 417 21.82 34.13 19.23
CA PRO A 417 23.27 34.02 19.41
C PRO A 417 23.72 32.67 19.99
N LEU A 418 22.87 32.00 20.76
CA LEU A 418 23.15 30.66 21.30
C LEU A 418 22.85 29.56 20.29
N ILE A 419 21.75 29.69 19.56
CA ILE A 419 21.28 28.66 18.62
C ILE A 419 22.02 28.72 17.28
N LEU A 420 22.61 29.86 16.90
CA LEU A 420 23.39 29.99 15.67
C LEU A 420 24.61 29.04 15.64
N PRO A 421 25.50 29.00 16.65
CA PRO A 421 26.60 28.04 16.68
C PRO A 421 26.10 26.59 16.83
N ALA A 422 25.00 26.36 17.56
CA ALA A 422 24.41 25.02 17.70
C ALA A 422 23.86 24.49 16.35
N THR A 423 23.18 25.35 15.59
CA THR A 423 22.65 25.02 14.26
C THR A 423 23.79 24.80 13.28
N ALA A 424 24.84 25.65 13.31
CA ALA A 424 26.03 25.45 12.49
C ALA A 424 26.75 24.13 12.81
N GLY A 425 26.87 23.80 14.10
CA GLY A 425 27.44 22.53 14.57
C GLY A 425 26.61 21.32 14.17
N ALA A 426 25.29 21.39 14.30
CA ALA A 426 24.36 20.34 13.87
C ALA A 426 24.37 20.18 12.34
N PHE A 427 24.42 21.29 11.60
CA PHE A 427 24.54 21.28 10.15
C PHE A 427 25.84 20.60 9.72
N LEU A 428 26.99 21.00 10.30
CA LEU A 428 28.28 20.37 10.04
C LEU A 428 28.26 18.88 10.39
N TYR A 429 27.72 18.54 11.57
CA TYR A 429 27.58 17.17 12.02
C TYR A 429 26.75 16.35 11.03
N ILE A 430 25.59 16.84 10.60
CA ILE A 430 24.71 16.13 9.66
C ILE A 430 25.37 15.94 8.29
N VAL A 431 25.97 17.00 7.76
CA VAL A 431 26.64 16.96 6.45
C VAL A 431 27.82 15.99 6.44
N VAL A 432 28.48 15.79 7.58
CA VAL A 432 29.58 14.83 7.74
C VAL A 432 29.07 13.43 8.09
N ALA A 433 28.16 13.31 9.05
CA ALA A 433 27.68 12.05 9.60
C ALA A 433 26.77 11.30 8.63
N VAL A 434 25.89 11.98 7.88
CA VAL A 434 24.96 11.28 6.98
C VAL A 434 25.71 10.52 5.87
N PRO A 435 26.68 11.12 5.15
CA PRO A 435 27.50 10.36 4.21
C PRO A 435 28.36 9.27 4.85
N LEU A 436 28.76 9.41 6.12
CA LEU A 436 29.56 8.39 6.81
C LEU A 436 28.72 7.20 7.26
N VAL A 437 27.56 7.46 7.86
CA VAL A 437 26.67 6.45 8.44
C VAL A 437 25.90 5.71 7.35
N PHE A 438 25.44 6.43 6.32
CA PHE A 438 24.65 5.85 5.24
C PHE A 438 25.48 5.51 4.00
N LYS A 439 26.80 5.36 4.17
CA LYS A 439 27.75 5.01 3.09
C LYS A 439 27.35 3.78 2.28
N ASP A 440 26.76 2.78 2.93
CA ASP A 440 26.33 1.53 2.30
C ASP A 440 24.96 1.65 1.59
N ARG A 441 24.20 2.71 1.88
CA ARG A 441 22.91 3.01 1.24
C ARG A 441 23.01 4.13 0.19
N MET A 442 24.15 4.81 0.09
CA MET A 442 24.39 5.80 -0.96
C MET A 442 24.70 5.10 -2.29
N PRO A 443 24.03 5.48 -3.40
CA PRO A 443 24.51 5.09 -4.72
C PRO A 443 25.95 5.58 -4.88
N LYS A 444 26.87 4.71 -5.33
CA LYS A 444 28.30 5.05 -5.44
C LYS A 444 28.50 6.26 -6.35
N ALA A 445 28.71 7.43 -5.75
CA ALA A 445 28.94 8.73 -6.40
C ALA A 445 30.20 8.81 -7.30
N ARG A 446 30.88 7.69 -7.58
CA ARG A 446 32.06 7.62 -8.46
C ARG A 446 31.72 7.49 -9.95
N ALA A 447 30.47 7.21 -10.32
CA ALA A 447 30.06 7.02 -11.72
C ALA A 447 29.68 8.32 -12.47
N LEU A 448 29.56 9.46 -11.78
CA LEU A 448 29.11 10.73 -12.36
C LEU A 448 30.25 11.73 -12.63
N ALA A 449 31.46 11.49 -12.13
CA ALA A 449 32.56 12.47 -12.17
C ALA A 449 33.59 12.21 -13.28
N ASN A 450 33.81 10.96 -13.69
CA ASN A 450 34.77 10.60 -14.73
C ASN A 450 34.02 9.89 -15.86
N GLY A 451 34.01 10.50 -17.05
CA GLY A 451 33.37 9.98 -18.27
C GLY A 451 33.99 8.71 -18.86
N ASP A 452 34.67 7.89 -18.06
CA ASP A 452 35.26 6.62 -18.45
C ASP A 452 34.57 5.49 -17.66
N GLY A 453 33.61 4.80 -18.30
CA GLY A 453 33.19 3.46 -17.87
C GLY A 453 34.31 2.45 -18.15
N PRO A 454 34.39 1.28 -17.49
CA PRO A 454 33.27 0.47 -17.03
C PRO A 454 33.45 -0.18 -15.63
N ASP A 455 32.33 -0.44 -14.93
CA ASP A 455 31.86 -1.77 -14.47
C ASP A 455 30.77 -1.55 -13.40
N HIS A 456 29.52 -1.57 -13.86
CA HIS A 456 28.34 -1.43 -13.03
C HIS A 456 27.98 -2.78 -12.41
N ARG A 457 28.67 -3.15 -11.33
CA ARG A 457 28.17 -4.17 -10.39
C ARG A 457 27.85 -3.48 -9.08
N LEU A 458 26.60 -3.64 -8.65
CA LEU A 458 25.93 -3.06 -7.46
C LEU A 458 25.15 -1.76 -7.72
N LEU A 459 24.29 -1.78 -8.74
CA LEU A 459 22.86 -1.39 -8.73
C LEU A 459 22.31 -1.85 -10.11
N PRO A 460 21.12 -2.47 -10.21
CA PRO A 460 20.66 -3.06 -11.46
C PRO A 460 20.43 -1.96 -12.52
N LYS A 461 21.30 -1.97 -13.52
CA LYS A 461 21.37 -1.08 -14.69
C LYS A 461 20.26 -1.39 -15.71
N GLN A 462 19.01 -1.39 -15.29
CA GLN A 462 17.86 -1.59 -16.20
C GLN A 462 17.04 -0.30 -16.41
N GLU A 463 16.84 0.55 -15.40
CA GLU A 463 15.90 1.68 -15.53
C GLU A 463 16.35 2.78 -16.52
N SER A 464 17.66 3.06 -16.61
CA SER A 464 18.15 4.19 -17.43
C SER A 464 18.27 3.91 -18.94
N LEU A 465 18.23 2.66 -19.40
CA LEU A 465 18.20 2.32 -20.84
C LEU A 465 16.80 1.92 -21.33
N LEU A 466 15.88 1.58 -20.42
CA LEU A 466 14.50 1.30 -20.77
C LEU A 466 13.67 2.57 -21.02
N SER A 467 14.09 3.74 -20.50
CA SER A 467 13.37 5.01 -20.69
C SER A 467 13.26 5.44 -22.16
N SER A 468 14.13 4.95 -23.07
CA SER A 468 14.03 5.25 -24.52
C SER A 468 13.50 4.12 -25.39
N LYS A 469 13.32 2.89 -24.86
CA LYS A 469 12.64 1.80 -25.57
C LYS A 469 11.19 1.74 -25.09
N LYS A 470 10.24 1.91 -26.01
CA LYS A 470 8.84 1.57 -25.76
C LYS A 470 8.67 0.05 -25.88
N PHE A 471 7.95 -0.55 -24.93
CA PHE A 471 7.67 -1.99 -24.89
C PHE A 471 6.17 -2.21 -24.99
N VAL A 472 5.77 -3.29 -25.67
CA VAL A 472 4.39 -3.79 -25.57
C VAL A 472 4.29 -4.60 -24.28
N VAL A 473 3.44 -4.15 -23.36
CA VAL A 473 3.16 -4.81 -22.10
C VAL A 473 1.68 -5.15 -22.05
N SER A 474 1.38 -6.40 -21.70
CA SER A 474 0.02 -6.84 -21.48
C SER A 474 -0.34 -6.57 -20.02
N ALA A 475 -1.37 -5.78 -19.79
CA ALA A 475 -1.81 -5.36 -18.48
C ALA A 475 -3.27 -5.81 -18.33
N GLN A 476 -3.56 -6.62 -17.31
CA GLN A 476 -4.89 -7.18 -17.07
C GLN A 476 -5.65 -6.36 -16.04
N VAL A 477 -6.91 -6.06 -16.32
CA VAL A 477 -7.80 -5.40 -15.36
C VAL A 477 -8.07 -6.36 -14.19
N THR A 478 -7.57 -6.00 -13.00
CA THR A 478 -7.65 -6.84 -11.78
C THR A 478 -8.69 -6.36 -10.77
N GLY A 479 -9.10 -5.09 -10.83
CA GLY A 479 -10.02 -4.49 -9.85
C GLY A 479 -11.48 -4.40 -10.32
N LEU A 480 -12.42 -4.76 -9.42
CA LEU A 480 -13.85 -4.42 -9.53
C LEU A 480 -14.10 -2.90 -9.67
N SER A 481 -13.14 -2.06 -9.27
CA SER A 481 -13.22 -0.60 -9.38
C SER A 481 -13.26 -0.07 -10.81
N LEU A 482 -12.87 -0.89 -11.79
CA LEU A 482 -12.89 -0.56 -13.23
C LEU A 482 -14.05 -1.23 -13.97
N ASP A 483 -14.83 -2.07 -13.31
CA ASP A 483 -15.98 -2.76 -13.89
C ASP A 483 -17.07 -1.75 -14.31
N GLY A 484 -17.51 -1.83 -15.57
CA GLY A 484 -18.57 -1.00 -16.11
C GLY A 484 -18.17 0.44 -16.47
N LYS A 485 -16.90 0.83 -16.28
CA LYS A 485 -16.41 2.16 -16.69
C LYS A 485 -15.92 2.15 -18.12
N THR A 486 -16.14 3.24 -18.83
CA THR A 486 -15.52 3.42 -20.15
C THR A 486 -14.01 3.62 -20.00
N LEU A 487 -13.25 3.29 -21.05
CA LEU A 487 -11.80 3.47 -21.08
C LEU A 487 -11.41 4.93 -20.81
N ALA A 488 -12.20 5.90 -21.27
CA ALA A 488 -12.03 7.32 -20.96
C ALA A 488 -12.26 7.66 -19.47
N GLU A 489 -13.29 7.08 -18.85
CA GLU A 489 -13.65 7.33 -17.44
C GLU A 489 -12.82 6.53 -16.43
N SER A 490 -12.07 5.53 -16.91
CA SER A 490 -11.23 4.66 -16.08
C SER A 490 -10.06 5.40 -15.41
N GLY A 491 -9.64 6.55 -15.96
CA GLY A 491 -8.42 7.26 -15.56
C GLY A 491 -7.14 6.53 -15.95
N LEU A 492 -7.22 5.46 -16.77
CA LEU A 492 -6.03 4.74 -17.27
C LEU A 492 -5.22 5.59 -18.25
N TYR A 493 -5.86 6.47 -19.01
CA TYR A 493 -5.16 7.40 -19.89
C TYR A 493 -4.23 8.36 -19.15
N ASP A 494 -4.56 8.75 -17.92
CA ASP A 494 -3.74 9.66 -17.11
C ASP A 494 -2.45 8.99 -16.60
N LEU A 495 -2.42 7.65 -16.60
CA LEU A 495 -1.26 6.87 -16.22
C LEU A 495 -0.30 6.64 -17.41
N LEU A 496 -0.81 6.78 -18.63
CA LEU A 496 -0.08 6.55 -19.88
C LEU A 496 0.58 7.83 -20.39
N ASP A 497 1.63 7.67 -21.20
CA ASP A 497 2.31 8.82 -21.82
C ASP A 497 1.42 9.43 -22.92
N CYS A 498 0.72 8.60 -23.69
CA CYS A 498 -0.31 9.00 -24.65
C CYS A 498 -1.54 8.06 -24.60
N PRO A 499 -2.77 8.57 -24.83
CA PRO A 499 -3.97 7.71 -24.89
C PRO A 499 -3.95 6.71 -26.06
N GLN A 500 -3.11 6.95 -27.08
CA GLN A 500 -2.88 6.05 -28.22
C GLN A 500 -1.90 4.90 -27.91
N ASP A 501 -1.31 4.87 -26.71
CA ASP A 501 -0.38 3.82 -26.33
C ASP A 501 -1.11 2.49 -26.03
N ILE A 502 -2.44 2.49 -25.83
CA ILE A 502 -3.22 1.25 -25.85
C ILE A 502 -3.40 0.84 -27.31
N VAL A 503 -2.81 -0.28 -27.70
CA VAL A 503 -2.78 -0.74 -29.09
C VAL A 503 -3.94 -1.69 -29.38
N GLU A 504 -4.20 -2.60 -28.44
CA GLU A 504 -5.14 -3.69 -28.61
C GLU A 504 -5.77 -4.02 -27.25
N ILE A 505 -7.08 -4.30 -27.26
CA ILE A 505 -7.78 -4.81 -26.09
C ILE A 505 -8.19 -6.24 -26.43
N GLU A 506 -7.84 -7.17 -25.57
CA GLU A 506 -8.20 -8.57 -25.69
C GLU A 506 -9.17 -8.93 -24.56
N ARG A 507 -10.38 -9.35 -24.93
CA ARG A 507 -11.37 -9.89 -24.00
C ARG A 507 -11.54 -11.36 -24.32
N LEU A 508 -11.19 -12.23 -23.37
CA LEU A 508 -11.49 -13.65 -23.48
C LEU A 508 -10.97 -14.27 -24.80
N GLY A 509 -9.82 -13.81 -25.31
CA GLY A 509 -9.21 -14.29 -26.56
C GLY A 509 -9.62 -13.54 -27.82
N GLU A 510 -10.71 -12.76 -27.80
CA GLU A 510 -11.09 -11.89 -28.91
C GLU A 510 -10.33 -10.55 -28.85
N ARG A 511 -9.73 -10.16 -29.98
CA ARG A 511 -8.95 -8.93 -30.12
C ARG A 511 -9.78 -7.83 -30.75
N GLY A 512 -9.89 -6.71 -30.04
CA GLY A 512 -10.59 -5.51 -30.46
C GLY A 512 -9.67 -4.28 -30.51
N ARG A 513 -10.05 -3.30 -31.35
CA ARG A 513 -9.40 -1.98 -31.33
C ARG A 513 -9.90 -1.19 -30.12
N PRO A 514 -9.01 -0.50 -29.40
CA PRO A 514 -9.42 0.36 -28.29
C PRO A 514 -10.27 1.52 -28.80
N SER A 515 -11.44 1.70 -28.19
CA SER A 515 -12.31 2.87 -28.37
C SER A 515 -12.45 3.59 -27.03
N PRO A 516 -12.51 4.93 -26.98
CA PRO A 516 -12.76 5.67 -25.74
C PRO A 516 -14.04 5.24 -25.01
N ASP A 517 -15.06 4.82 -25.77
CA ASP A 517 -16.35 4.34 -25.28
C ASP A 517 -16.34 2.86 -24.89
N PHE A 518 -15.20 2.17 -25.02
CA PHE A 518 -15.08 0.75 -24.68
C PHE A 518 -15.26 0.57 -23.17
N ILE A 519 -16.27 -0.21 -22.79
CA ILE A 519 -16.58 -0.49 -21.38
C ILE A 519 -15.63 -1.59 -20.90
N LEU A 520 -14.79 -1.25 -19.92
CA LEU A 520 -13.88 -2.19 -19.28
C LEU A 520 -14.66 -3.17 -18.42
N GLN A 521 -14.27 -4.43 -18.53
CA GLN A 521 -14.72 -5.51 -17.67
C GLN A 521 -13.52 -6.10 -16.92
N PRO A 522 -13.75 -6.72 -15.76
CA PRO A 522 -12.75 -7.55 -15.11
C PRO A 522 -12.14 -8.53 -16.12
N TYR A 523 -10.83 -8.77 -16.04
CA TYR A 523 -10.08 -9.70 -16.89
C TYR A 523 -9.77 -9.26 -18.32
N ASP A 524 -10.24 -8.09 -18.76
CA ASP A 524 -9.77 -7.50 -20.03
C ASP A 524 -8.25 -7.32 -20.01
N VAL A 525 -7.59 -7.73 -21.09
CA VAL A 525 -6.15 -7.61 -21.28
C VAL A 525 -5.87 -6.45 -22.22
N LEU A 526 -5.25 -5.41 -21.68
CA LEU A 526 -4.82 -4.23 -22.41
C LEU A 526 -3.38 -4.45 -22.90
N HIS A 527 -3.16 -4.43 -24.21
CA HIS A 527 -1.82 -4.44 -24.79
C HIS A 527 -1.36 -3.00 -24.98
N ILE A 528 -0.44 -2.57 -24.11
CA ILE A 528 -0.03 -1.17 -23.95
C ILE A 528 1.42 -1.00 -24.42
N TYR A 529 1.63 -0.11 -25.38
CA TYR A 529 2.93 0.30 -25.87
C TYR A 529 3.50 1.45 -25.03
N CYS A 530 4.19 1.14 -23.95
CA CYS A 530 4.57 2.10 -22.93
C CYS A 530 6.08 2.12 -22.62
N SER A 531 6.54 3.23 -22.03
CA SER A 531 7.88 3.36 -21.45
C SER A 531 7.97 2.58 -20.12
N ALA A 532 9.19 2.26 -19.66
CA ALA A 532 9.32 1.54 -18.39
C ALA A 532 8.81 2.32 -17.17
N ASP A 533 8.87 3.65 -17.20
CA ASP A 533 8.32 4.48 -16.12
C ASP A 533 6.79 4.30 -16.02
N THR A 534 6.12 4.21 -17.17
CA THR A 534 4.68 3.94 -17.25
C THR A 534 4.34 2.52 -16.81
N VAL A 535 5.22 1.54 -17.05
CA VAL A 535 5.06 0.18 -16.51
C VAL A 535 5.07 0.19 -14.98
N VAL A 536 5.99 0.95 -14.36
CA VAL A 536 6.03 1.08 -12.88
C VAL A 536 4.77 1.77 -12.36
N LYS A 537 4.30 2.84 -13.01
CA LYS A 537 3.02 3.50 -12.66
C LYS A 537 1.84 2.53 -12.72
N LEU A 538 1.76 1.72 -13.78
CA LEU A 538 0.72 0.69 -13.92
C LEU A 538 0.82 -0.40 -12.85
N GLN A 539 2.04 -0.76 -12.44
CA GLN A 539 2.27 -1.72 -11.36
C GLN A 539 1.84 -1.18 -9.99
N ASP A 540 2.07 0.11 -9.74
CA ASP A 540 1.76 0.78 -8.48
C ASP A 540 0.27 1.16 -8.36
N ASP A 541 -0.43 1.35 -9.48
CA ASP A 541 -1.85 1.73 -9.51
C ASP A 541 -2.77 0.65 -8.91
N GLY A 542 -2.38 -0.64 -8.99
CA GLY A 542 -3.07 -1.76 -8.35
C GLY A 542 -4.44 -2.12 -8.96
N ARG A 543 -5.04 -1.26 -9.78
CA ARG A 543 -6.29 -1.54 -10.52
C ARG A 543 -6.04 -2.42 -11.75
N VAL A 544 -4.79 -2.47 -12.23
CA VAL A 544 -4.34 -3.29 -13.35
C VAL A 544 -3.12 -4.11 -12.93
N GLY A 545 -3.15 -5.42 -13.18
CA GLY A 545 -2.05 -6.33 -12.95
C GLY A 545 -1.24 -6.54 -14.23
N LEU A 546 0.05 -6.19 -14.20
CA LEU A 546 0.94 -6.47 -15.33
C LEU A 546 1.11 -7.99 -15.52
N LEU A 547 0.78 -8.47 -16.71
CA LEU A 547 1.06 -9.83 -17.13
C LEU A 547 2.51 -9.86 -17.63
N THR A 548 3.43 -10.23 -16.75
CA THR A 548 4.84 -10.35 -17.14
C THR A 548 4.99 -11.37 -18.26
N ARG A 549 5.84 -11.06 -19.25
CA ARG A 549 6.38 -12.01 -20.24
C ARG A 549 7.27 -13.12 -19.61
N ASP A 550 7.23 -13.23 -18.27
CA ASP A 550 7.97 -14.01 -17.29
C ASP A 550 9.49 -13.80 -17.32
N SER A 551 10.01 -13.21 -16.24
CA SER A 551 11.26 -13.59 -15.55
C SER A 551 12.20 -14.56 -16.27
N GLY A 552 12.85 -14.09 -17.34
CA GLY A 552 14.01 -14.72 -17.94
C GLY A 552 13.82 -15.17 -19.38
N GLU A 553 13.60 -14.25 -20.31
CA GLU A 553 13.98 -14.42 -21.72
C GLU A 553 14.07 -13.02 -22.36
N LEU A 554 15.26 -12.44 -22.27
CA LEU A 554 15.72 -11.46 -23.24
C LEU A 554 15.88 -12.21 -24.56
N SER A 555 14.92 -12.13 -25.47
CA SER A 555 15.18 -12.49 -26.86
C SER A 555 16.15 -11.46 -27.42
N THR A 556 17.40 -11.86 -27.56
CA THR A 556 18.35 -11.24 -28.48
C THR A 556 17.74 -11.24 -29.87
N GLY A 557 17.46 -10.04 -30.37
CA GLY A 557 17.15 -9.71 -31.75
C GLY A 557 17.57 -8.26 -31.95
#